data_AF-A0A915IG24-F1
#
_entry.id   AF-A0A915IG24-F1
#
_cell.length_a   1.000
_cell.length_b   1.000
_cell.length_c   1.000
_cell.angle_alpha   90.00
_cell.angle_beta   90.00
_cell.angle_gamma   90.00
#
_symmetry.space_group_name_H-M   'P 1'
#
loop_
_entity.id
_entity.type
_entity.pdbx_description
1 polymer ?
#
loop_
_entity_poly.entity_id
_entity_poly.type
_entity_poly.pdbx_seq_one_letter_code
_entity_poly.pdbx_strand_id
1 'polypeptide(L)' 'MVEPSNQTLIAQLKKYTTEDRYNWEGYLPYTIFAYNATPHTVTHHSPFNLLRGYERRITFDYDCARWLTLLLN' A
#
# COMPACT_ATOMS: atom_id res chain seq x y z
N MET A 1 -12.67 -9.93 3.75
CA MET A 1 -11.25 -9.52 3.54
C MET A 1 -11.04 -8.80 2.20
N VAL A 2 -11.87 -9.04 1.17
CA VAL A 2 -11.75 -8.39 -0.15
C VAL A 2 -12.33 -6.97 -0.16
N GLU A 3 -13.48 -6.71 0.46
CA GLU A 3 -14.01 -5.34 0.51
C GLU A 3 -13.11 -4.33 1.25
N PRO A 4 -12.60 -4.61 2.48
CA PRO A 4 -11.77 -3.64 3.18
C PRO A 4 -10.42 -3.42 2.47
N SER A 5 -9.86 -4.44 1.84
CA SER A 5 -8.62 -4.31 1.06
C SER A 5 -8.81 -3.44 -0.18
N ASN A 6 -9.90 -3.64 -0.92
CA ASN A 6 -10.27 -2.81 -2.06
C ASN A 6 -10.52 -1.35 -1.64
N GLN A 7 -11.17 -1.14 -0.50
CA GLN A 7 -11.38 0.21 0.04
C GLN A 7 -10.06 0.92 0.38
N THR A 8 -9.11 0.23 1.01
CA THR A 8 -7.78 0.79 1.31
C THR A 8 -7.03 1.15 0.03
N LEU A 9 -7.04 0.28 -0.98
CA LEU A 9 -6.40 0.54 -2.28
C LEU A 9 -6.99 1.78 -2.97
N ILE A 10 -8.32 1.89 -3.00
CA ILE A 10 -9.01 3.05 -3.58
C ILE A 10 -8.66 4.32 -2.79
N ALA A 11 -8.59 4.25 -1.47
CA ALA A 11 -8.21 5.40 -0.63
C ALA A 11 -6.77 5.86 -0.89
N GLN A 12 -5.83 4.92 -1.02
CA GLN A 12 -4.44 5.24 -1.36
C GLN A 12 -4.32 5.82 -2.78
N LEU A 13 -4.98 5.22 -3.76
CA LEU A 13 -4.96 5.69 -5.15
C LEU A 13 -5.54 7.11 -5.27
N LYS A 14 -6.62 7.41 -4.53
CA LYS A 14 -7.23 8.74 -4.49
C LYS A 14 -6.25 9.82 -4.04
N LYS A 15 -5.32 9.54 -3.12
CA LYS A 15 -4.34 10.52 -2.65
C LYS A 15 -3.42 10.99 -3.79
N TYR A 16 -2.97 10.07 -4.64
CA TYR A 16 -2.14 10.37 -5.81
C TYR A 16 -2.92 10.96 -7.00
N THR A 17 -4.22 10.65 -7.09
CA THR A 17 -5.08 11.04 -8.21
C THR A 17 -5.75 12.41 -8.00
N THR A 18 -5.46 13.11 -6.90
CA THR A 18 -6.05 14.42 -6.57
C THR A 18 -5.65 15.49 -7.58
N GLU A 19 -4.41 15.44 -8.08
CA GLU A 19 -3.86 16.42 -9.01
C GLU A 19 -4.13 16.07 -10.48
N ASP A 20 -4.12 14.78 -10.83
CA ASP A 20 -4.25 14.34 -12.21
C ASP A 20 -5.09 13.06 -12.35
N ARG A 21 -6.39 13.23 -12.59
CA ARG A 21 -7.37 12.13 -12.61
C ARG A 21 -7.21 11.15 -13.77
N TYR A 22 -6.52 11.54 -14.83
CA TYR A 22 -6.38 10.73 -16.03
C TYR A 22 -5.18 9.78 -15.97
N ASN A 23 -4.20 10.04 -15.11
CA ASN A 23 -2.95 9.27 -15.02
C ASN A 23 -2.94 8.20 -13.92
N TRP A 24 -4.11 7.83 -13.38
CA TRP A 24 -4.26 6.85 -12.30
C TRP A 24 -3.63 5.48 -12.63
N GLU A 25 -3.63 5.08 -13.91
CA GLU A 25 -3.02 3.83 -14.39
C GLU A 25 -1.51 3.78 -14.10
N GLY A 26 -0.83 4.92 -14.19
CA GLY A 26 0.59 5.05 -13.87
C GLY A 26 0.88 4.86 -12.39
N TYR A 27 -0.04 5.24 -11.51
CA TYR A 27 0.10 5.14 -10.04
C TYR A 27 -0.35 3.79 -9.47
N LEU A 28 -1.11 3.02 -10.25
CA LEU A 28 -1.62 1.72 -9.86
C LEU A 28 -0.53 0.71 -9.42
N PRO A 29 0.55 0.45 -10.19
CA PRO A 29 1.59 -0.49 -9.77
C PRO A 29 2.30 -0.06 -8.48
N TYR A 30 2.51 1.24 -8.29
CA TYR A 30 3.11 1.77 -7.06
C TYR A 30 2.19 1.60 -5.85
N THR A 31 0.90 1.85 -6.02
CA THR A 31 -0.12 1.70 -4.96
C THR A 31 -0.26 0.24 -4.54
N ILE A 32 -0.34 -0.69 -5.50
CA ILE A 32 -0.39 -2.13 -5.23
C ILE A 32 0.89 -2.60 -4.54
N PHE A 33 2.04 -2.10 -4.98
CA PHE A 33 3.33 -2.41 -4.36
C PHE A 33 3.35 -1.99 -2.88
N ALA A 34 2.95 -0.75 -2.58
CA ALA A 34 2.90 -0.21 -1.23
C ALA A 34 1.89 -0.97 -0.35
N TYR A 35 0.69 -1.21 -0.87
CA TYR A 35 -0.35 -1.98 -0.18
C TYR A 35 0.14 -3.38 0.22
N ASN A 36 0.72 -4.12 -0.72
CA ASN A 36 1.21 -5.47 -0.46
C ASN A 36 2.43 -5.50 0.47
N ALA A 37 3.12 -4.37 0.70
CA ALA A 37 4.32 -4.29 1.55
C ALA A 37 3.96 -3.81 2.97
N THR A 38 2.76 -3.27 3.13
CA THR A 38 2.31 -2.71 4.41
C THR A 38 1.68 -3.83 5.24
N PRO A 39 2.19 -4.10 6.46
CA PRO A 39 1.53 -5.02 7.36
C PRO A 39 0.20 -4.44 7.84
N HIS A 40 -0.85 -5.26 7.84
CA HIS A 40 -2.13 -4.87 8.43
C HIS A 40 -1.98 -4.78 9.95
N THR A 41 -2.50 -3.72 10.57
CA THR A 41 -2.36 -3.47 12.02
C THR A 41 -2.99 -4.55 12.90
N VAL A 42 -4.04 -5.21 12.42
CA VAL A 42 -4.75 -6.27 13.15
C VAL A 42 -4.04 -7.62 13.04
N THR A 43 -3.44 -7.89 11.88
CA THR A 43 -2.84 -9.20 11.58
C THR A 43 -1.33 -9.18 11.73
N HIS A 44 -0.70 -8.01 11.81
CA HIS A 44 0.75 -7.78 11.79
C HIS A 44 1.51 -8.37 10.58
N HIS A 45 0.78 -8.96 9.64
CA HIS A 45 1.30 -9.56 8.42
C HIS A 45 0.88 -8.73 7.20
N SER A 46 1.81 -8.55 6.26
CA SER A 46 1.49 -7.95 4.95
C SER A 46 0.77 -8.96 4.05
N PRO A 47 -0.04 -8.50 3.08
CA PRO A 47 -0.63 -9.40 2.08
C PRO A 47 0.43 -10.23 1.34
N PHE A 48 1.62 -9.66 1.11
CA PHE A 48 2.74 -10.39 0.53
C PHE A 48 3.24 -11.50 1.45
N ASN A 49 3.38 -11.22 2.75
CA ASN A 49 3.77 -12.22 3.74
C ASN A 49 2.77 -13.38 3.82
N LEU A 50 1.48 -13.10 3.75
CA LEU A 50 0.44 -14.13 3.72
C LEU A 50 0.51 -15.03 2.48
N LEU A 51 0.88 -14.46 1.32
CA LEU A 51 0.97 -15.21 0.06
C LEU A 51 2.31 -15.93 -0.15
N ARG A 52 3.39 -15.44 0.47
CA ARG A 52 4.76 -15.90 0.21
C ARG A 52 5.43 -16.54 1.42
N GLY A 53 4.91 -16.36 2.62
CA GLY A 53 5.47 -16.87 3.88
C GLY A 53 6.69 -16.09 4.40
N TYR A 54 7.10 -15.00 3.75
CA TYR A 54 8.17 -14.11 4.19
C TYR A 54 7.84 -12.65 3.87
N GLU A 55 8.36 -11.72 4.67
CA GLU A 55 8.10 -10.29 4.47
C GLU A 55 8.90 -9.75 3.28
N ARG A 56 8.31 -8.81 2.54
CA ARG A 56 8.99 -8.27 1.36
C ARG A 56 10.16 -7.38 1.80
N ARG A 57 11.35 -7.72 1.33
CA ARG A 57 12.56 -6.92 1.58
C ARG A 57 12.61 -5.77 0.58
N ILE A 58 12.36 -4.55 1.05
CA ILE A 58 12.54 -3.32 0.27
C ILE A 58 13.98 -2.81 0.48
N THR A 59 14.69 -2.54 -0.61
CA THR A 59 16.11 -2.11 -0.57
C THR A 59 16.28 -0.63 -0.23
N PHE A 60 15.20 0.15 -0.29
CA PHE A 60 15.20 1.54 0.12
C PHE A 60 15.05 1.61 1.64
N ASP A 61 16.14 1.95 2.34
CA ASP A 61 16.16 2.24 3.78
C ASP A 61 15.55 3.62 4.02
N TYR A 62 14.23 3.68 3.92
CA TYR A 62 13.45 4.76 4.50
C TYR A 62 12.52 4.11 5.50
N ASP A 63 12.31 4.76 6.63
CA ASP A 63 11.34 4.43 7.67
C ASP A 63 9.91 4.43 7.07
N CYS A 64 9.62 3.44 6.22
CA CYS A 64 8.51 3.43 5.26
C CYS A 64 7.18 3.27 6.00
N ALA A 65 7.20 2.58 7.15
CA ALA A 65 6.08 2.52 8.09
C ALA A 65 5.66 3.92 8.59
N ARG A 66 6.64 4.80 8.85
CA ARG A 66 6.39 6.17 9.31
C ARG A 66 5.93 7.10 8.19
N TRP A 67 6.44 6.92 6.97
CA TRP A 67 6.03 7.72 5.81
C TRP A 67 4.64 7.33 5.29
N LEU A 68 4.28 6.03 5.32
CA LEU A 68 2.96 5.53 4.93
C LEU A 68 1.86 5.85 5.95
N THR A 69 2.19 5.95 7.23
CA THR A 69 1.24 6.40 8.27
C THR A 69 0.92 7.88 8.14
N LEU A 70 1.90 8.72 7.81
CA LEU A 70 1.69 10.15 7.47
C LEU A 70 0.88 10.33 6.17
N LEU A 71 1.07 9.44 5.20
CA LEU A 71 0.28 9.42 3.98
C LEU A 71 -1.12 8.82 4.14
N LEU A 72 -1.45 8.14 5.25
CA LEU A 72 -2.76 7.51 5.48
C LEU A 72 -3.65 8.28 6.47
N ASN A 73 -3.07 9.14 7.32
CA ASN A 73 -3.80 10.19 8.05
C ASN A 73 -4.12 11.39 7.13
#